data_AF-A0A2V9MI53-F1
#
_entry.id   AF-A0A2V9MI53-F1
#
_cell.length_a   1.000
_cell.length_b   1.000
_cell.length_c   1.000
_cell.angle_alpha   90.00
_cell.angle_beta   90.00
_cell.angle_gamma   90.00
#
_symmetry.space_group_name_H-M   'P 1'
#
loop_
_entity.id
_entity.type
_entity.pdbx_description
1 polymer ?
#
loop_
_entity_poly.entity_id
_entity_poly.type
_entity_poly.pdbx_seq_one_letter_code
_entity_poly.pdbx_strand_id
1 'polypeptide(L)' 'MNEKSGRTAFLPAKVSSRSGKTKISPVCWKGSADIFSAVGANGFLVVPLETTHLKSGDEAEALMFEELEFESESQF' A
#
# COMPACT_ATOMS: atom_id res chain seq x y z
N MET A 1 2.46 14.16 -3.48
CA MET A 1 3.64 13.36 -3.08
C MET A 1 4.71 13.63 -4.14
N ASN A 2 5.97 13.91 -3.77
CA ASN A 2 7.02 14.20 -4.73
C ASN A 2 7.81 12.90 -4.97
N GLU A 3 7.37 12.11 -5.93
CA GLU A 3 7.93 10.79 -6.23
C GLU A 3 9.30 10.97 -6.90
N LYS A 4 10.34 10.28 -6.37
CA LYS A 4 11.67 10.32 -6.99
C LYS A 4 11.62 9.53 -8.30
N SER A 5 11.72 10.24 -9.41
CA SER A 5 11.89 9.66 -10.75
C SER A 5 13.03 8.64 -10.78
N GLY A 6 12.82 7.49 -11.44
CA GLY A 6 13.84 6.46 -11.66
C GLY A 6 13.57 5.09 -11.03
N ARG A 7 12.49 4.89 -10.24
CA ARG A 7 12.08 3.58 -9.71
C ARG A 7 10.56 3.46 -9.57
N THR A 8 10.01 2.25 -9.70
CA THR A 8 8.67 1.93 -9.18
C THR A 8 8.65 2.15 -7.67
N ALA A 9 7.68 2.92 -7.18
CA ALA A 9 7.52 3.18 -5.75
C ALA A 9 6.38 2.33 -5.17
N PHE A 10 6.62 1.81 -3.97
CA PHE A 10 5.63 1.07 -3.18
C PHE A 10 5.31 1.90 -1.95
N LEU A 11 4.14 2.52 -1.95
CA LEU A 11 3.72 3.45 -0.89
C LEU A 11 2.75 2.72 0.03
N PRO A 12 3.01 2.62 1.35
CA PRO A 12 2.07 1.97 2.26
C PRO A 12 0.69 2.63 2.16
N ALA A 13 -0.34 1.80 2.06
CA ALA A 13 -1.69 2.26 1.80
C ALA A 13 -2.72 1.44 2.58
N LYS A 14 -3.83 2.10 2.87
CA LYS A 14 -5.07 1.44 3.30
C LYS A 14 -5.95 1.22 2.08
N VAL A 15 -6.18 -0.03 1.76
CA VAL A 15 -7.05 -0.50 0.69
C VAL A 15 -8.35 -0.97 1.33
N SER A 16 -9.47 -0.44 0.84
CA SER A 16 -10.81 -0.82 1.28
C SER A 16 -11.71 -1.02 0.09
N SER A 17 -12.52 -2.08 0.11
CA SER A 17 -13.55 -2.33 -0.90
C SER A 17 -14.93 -2.15 -0.27
N ARG A 18 -15.76 -1.31 -0.89
CA ARG A 18 -17.17 -1.11 -0.48
C ARG A 18 -18.05 -1.00 -1.71
N SER A 19 -19.13 -1.79 -1.74
CA SER A 19 -20.13 -1.75 -2.82
C SER A 19 -19.51 -1.93 -4.22
N GLY A 20 -18.55 -2.84 -4.35
CA GLY A 20 -17.85 -3.12 -5.61
C GLY A 20 -16.82 -2.07 -6.04
N LYS A 21 -16.60 -1.02 -5.23
CA LYS A 21 -15.56 -0.01 -5.48
C LYS A 21 -14.41 -0.21 -4.52
N THR A 22 -13.21 -0.37 -5.07
CA THR A 22 -11.97 -0.39 -4.30
C THR A 22 -11.40 1.01 -4.22
N LYS A 23 -11.06 1.44 -3.01
CA LYS A 23 -10.39 2.71 -2.74
C LYS A 23 -9.02 2.42 -2.13
N ILE A 24 -7.98 3.01 -2.71
CA ILE A 24 -6.61 2.97 -2.21
C ILE A 24 -6.30 4.33 -1.59
N SER A 25 -5.92 4.35 -0.32
CA SER A 25 -5.59 5.58 0.43
C SER A 25 -4.17 5.48 0.98
N PRO A 26 -3.18 6.17 0.38
CA PRO A 26 -1.82 6.20 0.90
C PRO A 26 -1.81 6.72 2.34
N VAL A 27 -1.00 6.11 3.20
CA VAL A 27 -0.75 6.65 4.55
C VAL A 27 0.29 7.76 4.49
N CYS A 28 0.30 8.63 5.50
CA CYS A 28 1.28 9.72 5.58
C CYS A 28 2.66 9.17 5.95
N TRP A 29 3.38 8.65 4.96
CA TRP A 29 4.68 8.01 5.11
C TRP A 29 5.82 8.95 4.70
N LYS A 30 6.80 9.16 5.58
CA LYS A 30 7.94 10.06 5.31
C LYS A 30 9.15 9.37 4.68
N GLY A 31 9.12 8.05 4.56
CA GLY A 31 10.19 7.25 3.96
C GLY A 31 10.49 5.99 4.77
N SER A 32 11.40 5.16 4.27
CA SER A 32 11.64 3.79 4.80
C SER A 32 11.99 3.68 6.28
N ALA A 33 12.50 4.74 6.90
CA ALA A 33 12.78 4.77 8.34
C ALA A 33 11.53 5.01 9.22
N ASP A 34 10.40 5.37 8.62
CA ASP A 34 9.16 5.73 9.31
C ASP A 34 8.20 4.53 9.42
N ILE A 35 8.60 3.53 10.21
CA ILE A 35 7.84 2.29 10.39
C ILE A 35 6.48 2.54 11.08
N PHE A 36 6.41 3.50 11.99
CA PHE A 36 5.18 3.82 12.72
C PHE A 36 4.07 4.32 11.79
N SER A 37 4.41 5.15 10.81
CA SER A 37 3.44 5.61 9.82
C SER A 37 2.90 4.50 8.92
N ALA A 38 3.59 3.35 8.82
CA ALA A 38 3.15 2.20 8.04
C ALA A 38 2.21 1.24 8.79
N VAL A 39 2.09 1.35 10.13
CA VAL A 39 1.30 0.42 10.98
C VAL A 39 -0.18 0.35 10.58
N GLY A 40 -0.73 1.39 9.97
CA GLY A 40 -2.13 1.44 9.51
C GLY A 40 -2.37 0.95 8.08
N ALA A 41 -1.33 0.53 7.37
CA ALA A 41 -1.43 0.01 6.01
C ALA A 41 -1.85 -1.46 6.01
N ASN A 42 -2.57 -1.88 4.97
CA ASN A 42 -2.88 -3.29 4.69
C ASN A 42 -2.44 -3.69 3.27
N GLY A 43 -1.64 -2.84 2.64
CA GLY A 43 -1.12 -3.02 1.30
C GLY A 43 -0.17 -1.90 0.89
N PHE A 44 0.27 -1.96 -0.35
CA PHE A 44 1.06 -0.93 -1.01
C PHE A 44 0.32 -0.42 -2.25
N LEU A 45 0.21 0.90 -2.40
CA LEU A 45 -0.06 1.54 -3.69
C LEU A 45 1.19 1.38 -4.56
N VAL A 46 1.01 0.90 -5.79
CA VAL A 46 2.07 0.77 -6.78
C VAL A 46 2.08 2.01 -7.67
N VAL A 47 3.20 2.72 -7.71
CA VAL A 47 3.45 3.83 -8.63
C VAL A 47 4.49 3.37 -9.65
N PRO A 48 4.11 3.11 -10.91
CA PRO A 48 5.05 2.69 -11.95
C PRO A 48 6.14 3.74 -12.22
N LEU A 49 7.32 3.27 -12.65
CA LEU A 49 8.45 4.13 -13.05
C LEU A 49 8.06 5.24 -14.03
N GLU A 50 7.25 4.90 -15.04
CA GLU A 50 6.84 5.80 -16.11
C GLU A 50 5.74 6.79 -15.65
N THR A 51 5.14 6.55 -14.49
CA THR A 51 4.11 7.40 -13.91
C THR A 51 4.76 8.41 -12.99
N THR A 52 4.79 9.68 -13.42
CA THR A 52 5.41 10.75 -12.63
C THR A 52 4.48 11.26 -11.53
N HIS A 53 3.16 11.13 -11.70
CA HIS A 53 2.16 11.60 -10.76
C HIS A 53 0.86 10.80 -10.85
N LEU A 54 0.41 10.27 -9.70
CA LEU A 54 -0.98 9.84 -9.49
C LEU A 54 -1.78 10.96 -8.81
N LYS A 55 -3.02 11.16 -9.27
CA LYS A 55 -3.99 12.09 -8.68
C LYS A 55 -5.16 11.32 -8.09
N SER A 56 -5.89 11.98 -7.18
CA SER A 56 -7.10 11.41 -6.61
C SER A 56 -8.13 11.14 -7.71
N GLY A 57 -8.58 9.90 -7.81
CA GLY A 57 -9.55 9.46 -8.81
C GLY A 57 -8.92 8.69 -9.98
N ASP A 58 -7.59 8.70 -10.11
CA ASP A 58 -6.91 7.87 -11.10
C ASP A 58 -7.05 6.38 -10.73
N GLU A 59 -7.13 5.54 -11.77
CA GLU A 59 -7.00 4.10 -11.58
C GLU A 59 -5.55 3.77 -11.20
N ALA A 60 -5.39 2.88 -10.24
CA ALA A 60 -4.10 2.48 -9.72
C ALA A 60 -4.13 1.04 -9.20
N GLU A 61 -2.95 0.45 -9.09
CA GLU A 61 -2.78 -0.90 -8.59
C GLU A 61 -2.38 -0.90 -7.11
N ALA A 62 -2.82 -1.94 -6.39
CA ALA A 62 -2.38 -2.18 -5.03
C ALA A 62 -1.94 -3.64 -4.83
N LEU A 63 -0.86 -3.82 -4.09
CA LEU A 63 -0.44 -5.11 -3.56
C LEU A 63 -0.98 -5.24 -2.14
N MET A 64 -1.79 -6.26 -1.89
CA MET A 64 -2.32 -6.53 -0.55
C MET A 64 -1.28 -7.25 0.29
N PHE A 65 -1.24 -6.96 1.60
CA PHE A 65 -0.50 -7.82 2.52
C PHE A 65 -1.18 -9.17 2.57
N GLU A 66 -0.40 -10.24 2.56
CA GLU A 66 -0.91 -11.57 2.80
C GLU A 66 -1.30 -11.68 4.29
N GLU A 67 -2.46 -12.26 4.55
CA GLU A 67 -2.85 -12.60 5.90
C GLU A 67 -2.02 -13.83 6.29
N LEU A 68 -1.04 -13.65 7.17
CA LEU A 68 -0.23 -14.76 7.66
C LEU A 68 -1.11 -15.64 8.54
N GLU A 69 -1.61 -16.74 7.99
CA GLU A 69 -2.28 -17.79 8.75
C GLU A 69 -1.22 -18.55 9.55
N PHE A 70 -1.20 -18.33 10.87
CA PHE A 70 -0.37 -19.13 11.77
C PHE A 70 -1.16 -20.39 12.16
N GLU A 71 -0.75 -21.54 11.65
CA GLU A 71 -1.24 -22.82 12.18
C GLU A 71 -0.75 -22.97 13.62
N SER A 72 -1.69 -22.93 14.58
CA SER A 72 -1.36 -23.25 15.96
C SER A 72 -1.15 -24.77 16.06
N GLU A 73 0.09 -25.22 16.17
CA GLU A 73 0.35 -26.58 16.63
C GLU A 73 -0.10 -26.70 18.09
N SER A 74 -1.33 -27.17 18.30
CA SER A 74 -1.76 -27.69 19.59
C SER A 74 -1.06 -29.04 19.81
N GLN A 75 0.16 -29.01 20.35
CA GLN A 75 0.78 -30.21 20.88
C GLN A 75 0.04 -30.61 22.17
N PHE A 76 -0.74 -31.68 22.08
CA PHE A 76 -1.33 -32.40 23.21
C PHE A 76 -0.28 -33.26 23.91
#